data_AF-A0A946MK22-F1
#
_entry.id   AF-A0A946MK22-F1
#
_cell.length_a   1.000
_cell.length_b   1.000
_cell.length_c   1.000
_cell.angle_alpha   90.00
_cell.angle_beta   90.00
_cell.angle_gamma   90.00
#
_symmetry.space_group_name_H-M   'P 1'
#
loop_
_entity.id
_entity.type
_entity.pdbx_description
1 polymer ?
#
loop_
_entity_poly.entity_id
_entity_poly.type
_entity_poly.pdbx_seq_one_letter_code
_entity_poly.pdbx_strand_id
1 'polypeptide(L)'
;MKVLGFIIVCLTGALLLYGTGEFPDWGDPASPASTHLSNDYIEKVVEQTQVPNLVTAVLADYRGFDTMFETAVVFCAGLACFLLLRDFREKKERFYRHTPTGVILHVKDSKKILKTGKEFEHMDKDWVPTDLIIKTVCRILIPFIQIYALYVVAHGDFSPGGGFQGGVIFG
;
A
#
# COMPACT_ATOMS: atom_id res chain seq x y z
N MET A 1 -23.66 26.02 0.63
CA MET A 1 -22.31 25.44 0.77
C MET A 1 -21.94 24.50 -0.40
N LYS A 2 -22.75 23.50 -0.76
CA LYS A 2 -22.44 22.59 -1.89
C LYS A 2 -22.31 23.30 -3.25
N VAL A 3 -23.19 24.26 -3.55
CA VAL A 3 -23.13 25.06 -4.80
C VAL A 3 -21.86 25.90 -4.87
N LEU A 4 -21.45 26.53 -3.76
CA LEU A 4 -20.20 27.28 -3.69
C LEU A 4 -18.99 26.37 -3.91
N GLY A 5 -18.98 25.18 -3.29
CA GLY A 5 -17.94 24.17 -3.54
C GLY A 5 -17.87 23.74 -5.00
N PHE A 6 -19.02 23.49 -5.63
CA PHE A 6 -19.09 23.14 -7.05
C PHE A 6 -18.51 24.26 -7.95
N ILE A 7 -18.86 25.51 -7.68
CA ILE A 7 -18.32 26.67 -8.40
C ILE A 7 -16.80 26.73 -8.26
N ILE A 8 -16.26 26.54 -7.05
CA ILE A 8 -14.82 26.54 -6.81
C ILE A 8 -14.13 25.41 -7.60
N VAL A 9 -14.67 24.19 -7.56
CA VAL A 9 -14.12 23.05 -8.31
C VAL A 9 -14.11 23.33 -9.81
N CYS A 10 -15.20 23.88 -10.36
CA CYS A 10 -15.26 24.23 -11.77
C CYS A 10 -14.26 25.33 -12.14
N LEU A 11 -14.10 26.35 -11.30
CA LEU A 11 -13.13 27.42 -11.52
C LEU A 11 -11.69 26.91 -11.46
N THR A 12 -11.35 26.11 -10.44
CA THR A 12 -10.02 25.50 -10.33
C THR A 12 -9.75 24.55 -11.50
N GLY A 13 -10.74 23.72 -11.89
CA GLY A 13 -10.62 22.83 -13.04
C GLY A 13 -10.40 23.59 -14.34
N ALA A 14 -11.15 24.67 -14.57
CA ALA A 14 -10.97 25.53 -15.75
C ALA A 14 -9.58 26.21 -15.75
N LEU A 15 -9.10 26.66 -14.60
CA LEU A 15 -7.75 27.23 -14.47
C LEU A 15 -6.66 26.20 -14.77
N LEU A 16 -6.79 24.96 -14.28
CA LEU A 16 -5.85 23.89 -14.57
C LEU A 16 -5.86 23.52 -16.06
N LEU A 17 -7.04 23.44 -16.68
CA LEU A 17 -7.18 23.18 -18.12
C LEU A 17 -6.58 24.32 -18.96
N TYR A 18 -6.77 25.58 -18.55
CA TYR A 18 -6.13 26.72 -19.21
C TYR A 18 -4.60 26.59 -19.19
N GLY A 19 -4.02 26.20 -18.05
CA GLY A 19 -2.57 25.99 -17.92
C GLY A 19 -2.01 24.89 -18.83
N THR A 20 -2.83 23.89 -19.22
CA THR A 20 -2.37 22.85 -20.15
C THR A 20 -2.07 23.37 -21.55
N GLY A 21 -2.58 24.55 -21.92
CA GLY A 21 -2.29 25.18 -23.22
C GLY A 21 -0.85 25.69 -23.37
N GLU A 22 -0.11 25.83 -22.26
CA GLU A 22 1.32 26.22 -22.27
C GLU A 22 2.27 25.01 -22.31
N PHE A 23 1.73 23.78 -22.29
CA PHE A 23 2.57 22.60 -22.31
C PHE A 23 3.14 22.37 -23.71
N PRO A 24 4.37 21.82 -23.81
CA PRO A 24 4.91 21.38 -25.09
C PRO A 24 3.98 20.39 -25.78
N ASP A 25 3.99 20.42 -27.11
CA ASP A 25 3.28 19.43 -27.91
C ASP A 25 3.75 18.01 -27.59
N TRP A 26 2.85 17.05 -27.75
CA TRP A 26 3.17 15.66 -27.46
C TRP A 26 4.29 15.16 -28.37
N GLY A 27 5.40 14.72 -27.77
CA GLY A 27 6.57 14.22 -28.50
C GLY A 27 7.50 15.31 -29.02
N ASP A 28 7.34 16.58 -28.60
CA ASP A 28 8.24 17.67 -28.99
C ASP A 28 9.69 17.40 -28.54
N PRO A 29 10.65 17.22 -29.47
CA PRO A 29 12.06 17.02 -29.14
C PRO A 29 12.70 18.25 -28.47
N ALA A 30 12.12 19.44 -28.65
CA ALA A 30 12.57 20.68 -28.03
C ALA A 30 11.96 20.93 -26.65
N SER A 31 11.15 19.99 -26.13
CA SER A 31 10.57 20.14 -24.79
C SER A 31 11.68 20.27 -23.72
N PRO A 32 11.48 21.08 -22.67
CA PRO A 32 12.52 21.32 -21.65
C PRO A 32 13.04 20.04 -20.97
N ALA A 33 12.24 18.98 -20.91
CA ALA A 33 12.65 17.68 -20.36
C ALA A 33 13.56 16.89 -21.33
N SER A 34 13.37 17.06 -22.64
CA SER A 34 14.07 16.33 -23.71
C SER A 34 15.38 17.00 -24.14
N THR A 35 15.62 18.26 -23.81
CA THR A 35 16.82 18.99 -24.26
C THR A 35 18.10 18.60 -23.54
N HIS A 36 18.02 18.20 -22.27
CA HIS A 36 19.21 17.89 -21.45
C HIS A 36 19.03 16.60 -20.65
N LEU A 37 18.10 16.60 -19.69
CA LEU A 37 17.97 15.54 -18.68
C LEU A 37 17.63 14.17 -19.27
N SER A 38 16.67 14.11 -20.20
CA SER A 38 16.24 12.82 -20.76
C SER A 38 17.36 12.14 -21.54
N ASN A 39 18.12 12.89 -22.36
CA ASN A 39 19.21 12.33 -23.15
C ASN A 39 20.35 11.84 -22.24
N ASP A 40 20.72 12.62 -21.22
CA ASP A 40 21.74 12.20 -20.26
C ASP A 40 21.35 10.91 -19.52
N TYR A 41 20.09 10.80 -19.06
CA TYR A 41 19.63 9.56 -18.43
C TYR A 41 19.57 8.40 -19.41
N ILE A 42 19.12 8.58 -20.65
CA ILE A 42 19.04 7.49 -21.63
C ILE A 42 20.43 6.98 -22.02
N GLU A 43 21.38 7.88 -22.28
CA GLU A 43 22.69 7.53 -22.81
C GLU A 43 23.67 7.05 -21.72
N LYS A 44 23.65 7.69 -20.54
CA LYS A 44 24.70 7.51 -19.52
C LYS A 44 24.26 6.69 -18.31
N VAL A 45 22.99 6.32 -18.17
CA VAL A 45 22.51 5.59 -16.98
C VAL A 45 23.30 4.31 -16.71
N VAL A 46 23.50 3.47 -17.72
CA VAL A 46 24.20 2.20 -17.55
C VAL A 46 25.66 2.42 -17.17
N GLU A 47 26.30 3.45 -17.73
CA GLU A 47 27.67 3.82 -17.40
C GLU A 47 27.77 4.30 -15.94
N GLN A 48 26.86 5.17 -15.50
CA GLN A 48 26.93 5.83 -14.20
C GLN A 48 26.43 4.98 -13.04
N THR A 49 25.38 4.17 -13.24
CA THR A 49 24.72 3.42 -12.16
C THR A 49 24.89 1.91 -12.27
N GLN A 50 25.35 1.40 -13.42
CA GLN A 50 25.41 -0.04 -13.72
C GLN A 50 24.04 -0.74 -13.67
N VAL A 51 22.95 0.04 -13.71
CA VAL A 51 21.57 -0.45 -13.69
C VAL A 51 20.91 -0.20 -15.06
N PRO A 52 20.52 -1.26 -15.80
CA PRO A 52 19.89 -1.08 -17.11
C PRO A 52 18.43 -0.63 -17.04
N ASN A 53 17.73 -0.85 -15.93
CA ASN A 53 16.40 -0.27 -15.73
C ASN A 53 16.52 1.24 -15.44
N LEU A 54 16.28 2.03 -16.48
CA LEU A 54 16.29 3.49 -16.46
C LEU A 54 15.43 4.08 -15.31
N VAL A 55 14.24 3.55 -15.09
CA VAL A 55 13.31 4.09 -14.09
C VAL A 55 13.83 3.82 -12.68
N THR A 56 14.30 2.60 -12.41
CA THR A 56 14.88 2.24 -11.12
C THR A 56 16.14 3.06 -10.83
N ALA A 57 17.01 3.22 -11.82
CA ALA A 57 18.21 4.04 -11.68
C ALA A 57 17.88 5.52 -11.39
N VAL A 58 16.86 6.07 -12.07
CA VAL A 58 16.40 7.44 -11.78
C VAL A 58 15.84 7.55 -10.36
N LEU A 59 15.00 6.61 -9.92
CA LEU A 59 14.36 6.68 -8.61
C LEU A 59 15.32 6.38 -7.45
N ALA A 60 16.24 5.43 -7.61
CA ALA A 60 17.12 4.96 -6.55
C ALA A 60 18.46 5.71 -6.51
N ASP A 61 19.10 5.93 -7.67
CA ASP A 61 20.44 6.52 -7.73
C ASP A 61 20.39 8.04 -7.94
N TYR A 62 19.77 8.52 -9.02
CA TYR A 62 19.75 9.95 -9.33
C TYR A 62 18.85 10.77 -8.39
N ARG A 63 17.66 10.23 -8.08
CA ARG A 63 16.62 10.87 -7.26
C ARG A 63 16.30 10.07 -6.00
N GLY A 64 17.31 9.39 -5.46
CA GLY A 64 17.19 8.56 -4.26
C GLY A 64 16.60 9.29 -3.04
N PHE A 65 16.85 10.59 -2.90
CA PHE A 65 16.26 11.39 -1.83
C PHE A 65 14.74 11.51 -1.92
N ASP A 66 14.19 11.67 -3.14
CA ASP A 66 12.74 11.75 -3.33
C ASP A 66 12.08 10.43 -2.90
N THR A 67 12.66 9.30 -3.30
CA THR A 67 12.21 7.95 -2.91
C THR A 67 12.40 7.69 -1.41
N MET A 68 13.50 8.15 -0.81
CA MET A 68 13.73 8.05 0.63
C MET A 68 12.63 8.77 1.41
N PHE A 69 12.28 10.00 1.03
CA PHE A 69 11.19 10.73 1.69
C PHE A 69 9.82 10.12 1.40
N GLU A 70 9.58 9.55 0.21
CA GLU A 70 8.38 8.78 -0.06
C GLU A 70 8.22 7.61 0.94
N THR A 71 9.27 6.80 1.13
CA THR A 71 9.23 5.69 2.09
C THR A 71 9.05 6.16 3.53
N ALA A 72 9.64 7.30 3.91
CA ALA A 72 9.46 7.91 5.22
C ALA A 72 8.00 8.36 5.44
N VAL A 73 7.35 8.93 4.41
CA VAL A 73 5.93 9.32 4.46
C VAL A 73 5.03 8.10 4.62
N VAL A 74 5.26 7.03 3.84
CA VAL A 74 4.49 5.78 3.94
C VAL A 74 4.66 5.13 5.31
N PHE A 75 5.90 5.08 5.83
CA PHE A 75 6.19 4.59 7.17
C PHE A 75 5.47 5.40 8.26
N CYS A 76 5.55 6.74 8.19
CA CYS A 76 4.86 7.63 9.11
C CYS A 76 3.33 7.44 9.05
N ALA A 77 2.75 7.28 7.85
CA ALA A 77 1.33 7.00 7.69
C ALA A 77 0.92 5.67 8.32
N GLY A 78 1.70 4.61 8.09
CA GLY A 78 1.48 3.31 8.73
C GLY A 78 1.56 3.36 10.25
N LEU A 79 2.57 4.06 10.79
CA LEU A 79 2.72 4.27 12.22
C LEU A 79 1.57 5.10 12.81
N ALA A 80 1.13 6.15 12.11
CA ALA A 80 0.00 6.96 12.53
C ALA A 80 -1.29 6.14 12.58
N CYS A 81 -1.57 5.33 11.54
CA CYS A 81 -2.70 4.40 11.53
C CYS A 81 -2.62 3.40 12.68
N PHE A 82 -1.46 2.81 12.92
CA PHE A 82 -1.25 1.88 14.04
C PHE A 82 -1.53 2.54 15.39
N LEU A 83 -1.02 3.75 15.63
CA LEU A 83 -1.23 4.50 16.87
C LEU A 83 -2.69 4.93 17.05
N LEU A 84 -3.37 5.34 15.98
CA LEU A 84 -4.78 5.75 16.02
C LEU A 84 -5.73 4.57 16.23
N LEU A 85 -5.45 3.42 15.60
CA LEU A 85 -6.26 2.20 15.72
C LEU A 85 -5.94 1.38 16.98
N ARG A 86 -4.90 1.77 17.73
CA ARG A 86 -4.53 1.10 18.98
C ARG A 86 -5.61 1.34 20.04
N ASP A 87 -6.49 0.36 20.20
CA ASP A 87 -7.52 0.40 21.24
C ASP A 87 -6.94 -0.06 22.58
N PHE A 88 -6.77 0.89 23.50
CA PHE A 88 -6.37 0.63 24.89
C PHE A 88 -7.56 0.36 25.81
N ARG A 89 -8.80 0.41 25.30
CA ARG A 89 -9.98 0.16 26.13
C ARG A 89 -10.03 -1.30 26.53
N GLU A 90 -10.24 -1.54 27.83
CA GLU A 90 -10.63 -2.87 28.28
C GLU A 90 -11.97 -3.25 27.60
N LYS A 91 -11.95 -4.29 26.76
CA LYS A 91 -13.16 -4.83 26.12
C LYS A 91 -14.16 -5.18 27.22
N LYS A 92 -15.23 -4.40 27.37
CA LYS A 92 -16.28 -4.60 28.40
C LYS A 92 -17.09 -5.87 28.17
N GLU A 93 -17.18 -6.30 26.92
CA GLU A 93 -17.96 -7.45 26.50
C GLU A 93 -17.05 -8.46 25.81
N ARG A 94 -17.27 -9.75 26.08
CA ARG A 94 -16.59 -10.86 25.39
C ARG A 94 -17.61 -11.78 24.77
N PHE A 95 -17.35 -12.24 23.56
CA PHE A 95 -18.16 -13.25 22.88
C PHE A 95 -17.38 -14.56 22.83
N TYR A 96 -18.03 -15.65 23.18
CA TYR A 96 -17.47 -17.00 23.04
C TYR A 96 -18.39 -17.81 22.14
N ARG A 97 -17.82 -18.48 21.14
CA ARG A 97 -18.56 -19.39 20.27
C ARG A 97 -18.25 -20.83 20.66
N HIS A 98 -19.28 -21.63 20.88
CA HIS A 98 -19.14 -23.06 21.02
C HIS A 98 -18.90 -23.69 19.63
N THR A 99 -17.74 -24.29 19.41
CA THR A 99 -17.35 -24.83 18.09
C THR A 99 -18.26 -25.96 17.58
N PRO A 100 -18.75 -26.90 18.42
CA PRO A 100 -19.63 -27.97 17.95
C PRO A 100 -21.08 -27.54 17.68
N THR A 101 -21.66 -26.66 18.49
CA THR A 101 -23.10 -26.30 18.38
C THR A 101 -23.36 -24.92 17.76
N GLY A 102 -22.33 -24.10 17.57
CA GLY A 102 -22.46 -22.74 17.06
C GLY A 102 -23.11 -21.74 18.02
N VAL A 103 -23.41 -22.15 19.26
CA VAL A 103 -24.01 -21.28 20.28
C VAL A 103 -23.04 -20.15 20.65
N ILE A 104 -23.54 -18.92 20.69
CA ILE A 104 -22.77 -17.73 21.03
C ILE A 104 -23.14 -17.29 22.46
N LEU A 105 -22.14 -17.20 23.33
CA LEU A 105 -22.26 -16.68 24.68
C LEU A 105 -21.78 -15.23 24.71
N HIS A 106 -22.65 -14.33 25.12
CA HIS A 106 -22.32 -12.92 25.38
C HIS A 106 -22.06 -12.71 26.87
N VAL A 107 -20.82 -12.39 27.22
CA VAL A 107 -20.41 -12.10 28.59
C VAL A 107 -20.25 -10.60 28.74
N LYS A 108 -21.19 -9.97 29.45
CA LYS A 108 -21.21 -8.51 29.71
C LYS A 108 -20.18 -8.05 30.74
N ASP A 109 -19.52 -8.98 31.45
CA ASP A 109 -18.54 -8.68 32.49
C ASP A 109 -17.16 -9.19 32.07
N SER A 110 -16.30 -8.27 31.63
CA SER A 110 -14.97 -8.57 31.09
C SER A 110 -13.98 -9.15 32.11
N LYS A 111 -14.24 -8.98 33.41
CA LYS A 111 -13.39 -9.48 34.50
C LYS A 111 -13.60 -10.97 34.76
N LYS A 112 -14.76 -11.51 34.40
CA LYS A 112 -15.03 -12.95 34.46
C LYS A 112 -14.49 -13.63 33.20
N ILE A 113 -13.25 -14.09 33.28
CA ILE A 113 -12.74 -15.07 32.32
C ILE A 113 -13.46 -16.39 32.61
N LEU A 114 -14.42 -16.74 31.75
CA LEU A 114 -14.98 -18.08 31.76
C LEU A 114 -13.82 -19.05 31.51
N LYS A 115 -13.64 -20.03 32.39
CA LYS A 115 -12.75 -21.16 32.13
C LYS A 115 -13.44 -22.08 31.14
N THR A 116 -13.45 -21.65 29.90
CA THR A 116 -14.04 -22.39 28.80
C THR A 116 -13.05 -23.46 28.34
N GLY A 117 -13.52 -24.70 28.17
CA GLY A 117 -12.69 -25.80 27.64
C GLY A 117 -12.29 -25.56 26.18
N LYS A 118 -11.61 -26.53 25.55
CA LYS A 118 -11.21 -26.47 24.13
C LYS A 118 -12.39 -26.29 23.14
N GLU A 119 -13.62 -26.45 23.60
CA GLU A 119 -14.85 -26.38 22.81
C GLU A 119 -15.37 -24.95 22.59
N PHE A 120 -14.80 -23.95 23.25
CA PHE A 120 -15.22 -22.56 23.11
C PHE A 120 -14.08 -21.70 22.61
N GLU A 121 -14.33 -21.00 21.51
CA GLU A 121 -13.38 -20.09 20.88
C GLU A 121 -13.76 -18.64 21.18
N HIS A 122 -12.77 -17.81 21.52
CA HIS A 122 -12.99 -16.38 21.71
C HIS A 122 -13.29 -15.73 20.36
N MET A 123 -14.35 -14.94 20.31
CA MET A 123 -14.86 -14.34 19.08
C MET A 123 -14.90 -12.82 19.24
N ASP A 124 -14.42 -12.10 18.24
CA ASP A 124 -14.60 -10.65 18.17
C ASP A 124 -16.03 -10.30 17.69
N LYS A 125 -16.48 -9.08 17.98
CA LYS A 125 -17.85 -8.64 17.70
C LYS A 125 -18.20 -8.71 16.20
N ASP A 126 -17.21 -8.46 15.34
CA ASP A 126 -17.35 -8.41 13.88
C ASP A 126 -16.86 -9.71 13.20
N TRP A 127 -17.01 -10.85 13.89
CA TRP A 127 -16.49 -12.12 13.42
C TRP A 127 -17.16 -12.58 12.12
N VAL A 128 -16.32 -12.87 11.13
CA VAL A 128 -16.73 -13.48 9.85
C VAL A 128 -16.19 -14.91 9.82
N PRO A 129 -17.03 -15.93 9.59
CA PRO A 129 -16.54 -17.31 9.45
C PRO A 129 -15.55 -17.41 8.30
N THR A 130 -14.43 -18.08 8.52
CA THR A 130 -13.48 -18.37 7.45
C THR A 130 -14.03 -19.49 6.57
N ASP A 131 -14.09 -19.24 5.26
CA ASP A 131 -14.45 -20.26 4.27
C ASP A 131 -13.27 -21.22 4.06
N LEU A 132 -13.55 -22.52 3.96
CA LEU A 132 -12.56 -23.57 3.72
C LEU A 132 -11.80 -23.32 2.41
N ILE A 133 -12.50 -22.84 1.37
CA ILE A 133 -11.92 -22.55 0.06
C ILE A 133 -10.92 -21.40 0.21
N ILE A 134 -11.32 -20.29 0.83
CA ILE A 134 -10.44 -19.12 1.02
C ILE A 134 -9.20 -19.53 1.83
N LYS A 135 -9.38 -20.24 2.94
CA LYS A 135 -8.26 -20.66 3.79
C LYS A 135 -7.28 -21.58 3.05
N THR A 136 -7.79 -22.51 2.24
CA THR A 136 -6.96 -23.46 1.48
C THR A 136 -6.23 -22.75 0.35
N VAL A 137 -6.94 -21.92 -0.42
CA VAL A 137 -6.40 -21.16 -1.54
C VAL A 137 -5.34 -20.16 -1.07
N CYS A 138 -5.62 -19.35 -0.04
CA CYS A 138 -4.64 -18.42 0.51
C CYS A 138 -3.39 -19.14 1.02
N ARG A 139 -3.54 -20.27 1.72
CA ARG A 139 -2.39 -21.05 2.21
C ARG A 139 -1.47 -21.53 1.09
N ILE A 140 -2.04 -21.88 -0.06
CA ILE A 140 -1.26 -22.32 -1.22
C ILE A 140 -0.65 -21.10 -1.93
N LEU A 141 -1.40 -20.02 -2.15
CA LEU A 141 -0.96 -18.88 -2.96
C LEU A 141 0.04 -17.95 -2.27
N ILE A 142 -0.13 -17.67 -0.97
CA ILE A 142 0.73 -16.73 -0.22
C ILE A 142 2.23 -16.99 -0.42
N PRO A 143 2.79 -18.22 -0.28
CA PRO A 143 4.21 -18.43 -0.48
C PRO A 143 4.68 -18.10 -1.90
N PHE A 144 3.87 -18.38 -2.93
CA PHE A 144 4.21 -18.01 -4.30
C PHE A 144 4.20 -16.50 -4.50
N ILE A 145 3.21 -15.80 -3.93
CA ILE A 145 3.11 -14.34 -3.98
C ILE A 145 4.32 -13.71 -3.29
N GLN A 146 4.72 -14.21 -2.12
CA GLN A 146 5.88 -13.71 -1.39
C GLN A 146 7.21 -13.97 -2.12
N ILE A 147 7.38 -15.15 -2.72
CA ILE A 147 8.56 -15.45 -3.54
C ILE A 147 8.60 -14.51 -4.75
N TYR A 148 7.47 -14.29 -5.42
CA TYR A 148 7.39 -13.37 -6.55
C TYR A 148 7.67 -11.91 -6.14
N ALA A 149 7.15 -11.47 -5.00
CA ALA A 149 7.44 -10.16 -4.44
C ALA A 149 8.95 -9.97 -4.21
N LEU A 150 9.61 -10.95 -3.57
CA LEU A 150 11.05 -10.92 -3.35
C LEU A 150 11.84 -10.93 -4.67
N TYR A 151 11.36 -11.66 -5.68
CA TYR A 151 11.93 -11.62 -7.03
C TYR A 151 11.87 -10.21 -7.64
N VAL A 152 10.70 -9.55 -7.57
CA VAL A 152 10.51 -8.18 -8.07
C VAL A 152 11.40 -7.18 -7.36
N VAL A 153 11.60 -7.33 -6.04
CA VAL A 153 12.55 -6.49 -5.28
C VAL A 153 13.99 -6.76 -5.72
N ALA A 154 14.39 -8.02 -5.81
CA ALA A 154 15.77 -8.41 -6.08
C ALA A 154 16.21 -8.14 -7.53
N HIS A 155 15.29 -8.14 -8.49
CA HIS A 155 15.58 -7.91 -9.92
C HIS A 155 15.05 -6.55 -10.41
N GLY A 156 14.81 -5.60 -9.51
CA GLY A 156 14.30 -4.27 -9.89
C GLY A 156 15.28 -3.45 -10.75
N ASP A 157 16.55 -3.83 -10.76
CA ASP A 157 17.62 -3.26 -11.58
C ASP A 157 17.58 -3.72 -13.04
N PHE A 158 17.14 -4.95 -13.32
CA PHE A 158 17.02 -5.48 -14.69
C PHE A 158 15.59 -5.56 -15.22
N SER A 159 14.61 -5.75 -14.35
CA SER A 159 13.20 -5.97 -14.73
C SER A 159 12.33 -4.76 -14.37
N PRO A 160 11.18 -4.57 -15.06
CA PRO A 160 10.21 -3.56 -14.65
C PRO A 160 9.73 -3.82 -13.22
N GLY A 161 9.91 -2.82 -12.37
CA GLY A 161 9.44 -2.82 -10.99
C GLY A 161 10.46 -2.27 -10.02
N GLY A 162 10.54 -2.84 -8.83
CA GLY A 162 11.46 -2.41 -7.78
C GLY A 162 10.88 -2.55 -6.38
N GLY A 163 11.49 -1.84 -5.43
CA GLY A 163 11.18 -1.97 -4.00
C GLY A 163 9.73 -1.67 -3.63
N PHE A 164 9.11 -0.64 -4.22
CA PHE A 164 7.74 -0.25 -3.87
C PHE A 164 6.71 -1.30 -4.31
N GLN A 165 6.75 -1.70 -5.58
CA GLN A 165 5.84 -2.70 -6.11
C GLN A 165 6.02 -4.04 -5.43
N GLY A 166 7.28 -4.48 -5.23
CA GLY A 166 7.58 -5.69 -4.48
C GLY A 166 7.06 -5.62 -3.04
N GLY A 167 7.20 -4.48 -2.36
CA GLY A 167 6.64 -4.25 -1.03
C GLY A 167 5.11 -4.36 -0.98
N VAL A 168 4.41 -3.79 -1.97
CA VAL A 168 2.93 -3.87 -2.08
C VAL A 168 2.47 -5.31 -2.38
N ILE A 169 3.23 -6.07 -3.16
CA ILE A 169 2.91 -7.50 -3.41
C ILE A 169 3.17 -8.34 -2.15
N PHE A 170 4.16 -7.96 -1.34
CA PHE A 170 4.55 -8.73 -0.16
C PHE A 170 3.60 -8.57 1.04
N GLY A 171 3.06 -7.36 1.24
CA GLY A 171 2.18 -7.00 2.37
C GLY A 171 0.73 -7.45 2.19
#